data_AF-A0A382W837-F1
#
_entry.id   AF-A0A382W837-F1
#
_cell.length_a   1.000
_cell.length_b   1.000
_cell.length_c   1.000
_cell.angle_alpha   90.00
_cell.angle_beta   90.00
_cell.angle_gamma   90.00
#
_symmetry.space_group_name_H-M   'P 1'
#
loop_
_entity.id
_entity.type
_entity.pdbx_description
1 polymer ?
#
loop_
_entity_poly.entity_id
_entity_poly.type
_entity_poly.pdbx_seq_one_letter_code
_entity_poly.pdbx_strand_id
1 'polypeptide(L)' 'MMDGRLVCSCLVFGVEAQGKKIETIEGMADGEELHPLQTKFLEEAALQCGFCTPGFLVAAKALLDRNDNPT' A
#
# COMPACT_ATOMS: atom_id res chain seq x y z
N MET A 1 3.70 1.72 -4.30
CA MET A 1 5.09 2.15 -4.08
C MET A 1 5.87 1.98 -5.37
N MET A 2 6.92 2.79 -5.54
CA MET A 2 7.88 2.70 -6.63
C MET A 2 9.27 2.64 -6.01
N ASP A 3 9.99 1.54 -6.20
CA ASP A 3 11.27 1.24 -5.55
C ASP A 3 11.23 1.46 -4.02
N GLY A 4 10.20 0.93 -3.34
CA GLY A 4 10.04 1.08 -1.88
C GLY A 4 9.70 2.50 -1.40
N ARG A 5 9.40 3.44 -2.31
CA ARG A 5 8.91 4.79 -1.97
C ARG A 5 7.41 4.92 -2.22
N LEU A 6 6.71 5.52 -1.27
CA LEU A 6 5.33 5.96 -1.48
C LEU A 6 5.33 7.14 -2.45
N VAL A 7 4.49 7.08 -3.49
CA VAL A 7 4.33 8.12 -4.51
C VAL A 7 2.86 8.22 -4.91
N CYS A 8 2.42 9.40 -5.33
CA CYS A 8 1.14 9.59 -6.01
C CYS A 8 1.33 9.26 -7.49
N SER A 9 0.82 8.10 -7.95
CA SER A 9 1.05 7.64 -9.33
C SER A 9 0.51 8.58 -10.40
N CYS A 10 -0.54 9.35 -10.11
CA CYS A 10 -1.08 10.37 -11.02
C CYS A 10 -0.11 11.54 -11.27
N LEU A 11 0.93 11.69 -10.45
CA LEU A 11 1.96 12.73 -10.56
C LEU A 11 3.30 12.16 -11.06
N VAL A 12 3.30 10.94 -11.58
CA VAL A 12 4.49 10.26 -12.14
C VAL A 12 4.20 9.97 -13.62
N PHE A 13 5.09 10.35 -14.52
CA PHE A 13 4.94 10.00 -15.92
C PHE A 13 5.13 8.50 -16.12
N GLY A 14 4.37 7.89 -17.04
CA GLY A 14 4.48 6.45 -17.31
C GLY A 14 5.90 5.99 -17.68
N VAL A 15 6.66 6.84 -18.37
CA VAL A 15 8.06 6.55 -18.73
C VAL A 15 9.00 6.53 -17.52
N GLU A 16 8.69 7.24 -16.44
CA GLU A 16 9.51 7.23 -15.21
C GLU A 16 9.36 5.91 -14.44
N ALA A 17 8.26 5.17 -14.66
CA ALA A 17 8.04 3.86 -14.06
C ALA A 17 8.82 2.73 -14.77
N GLN A 18 9.45 3.00 -15.92
CA GLN A 18 10.17 1.98 -16.67
C GLN A 18 11.36 1.43 -15.85
N GLY A 19 11.44 0.11 -15.71
CA GLY A 19 12.50 -0.57 -14.96
C GLY A 19 12.39 -0.42 -13.43
N LYS A 20 11.31 0.17 -12.93
CA LYS A 20 11.05 0.35 -11.50
C LYS A 20 10.30 -0.84 -10.93
N LYS A 21 10.58 -1.19 -9.67
CA LYS A 21 9.74 -2.14 -8.92
C LYS A 21 8.48 -1.40 -8.49
N ILE A 22 7.34 -1.81 -9.03
CA ILE A 22 6.02 -1.27 -8.67
C ILE A 22 5.31 -2.26 -7.74
N GLU A 23 4.80 -1.73 -6.63
CA GLU A 23 4.01 -2.49 -5.65
C GLU A 23 2.67 -1.79 -5.45
N THR A 24 1.58 -2.50 -5.64
CA THR A 24 0.20 -1.99 -5.50
C THR A 24 -0.56 -2.79 -4.45
N ILE A 25 -1.85 -2.49 -4.25
CA ILE A 25 -2.68 -3.20 -3.26
C ILE A 25 -2.82 -4.69 -3.58
N GLU A 26 -2.86 -5.04 -4.86
CA GLU A 26 -3.04 -6.41 -5.36
C GLU A 26 -1.85 -7.30 -5.00
N GLY A 27 -0.67 -6.73 -4.83
CA GLY A 27 0.54 -7.45 -4.44
C GLY A 27 0.78 -7.55 -2.93
N MET A 28 -0.18 -7.12 -2.10
CA MET A 28 -0.01 -7.12 -0.65
C MET A 28 -0.35 -8.46 0.00
N ALA A 29 -1.34 -9.18 -0.52
CA ALA A 29 -1.75 -10.50 -0.02
C ALA A 29 -0.87 -11.62 -0.61
N ASP A 30 -0.78 -12.74 0.09
CA ASP A 30 -0.20 -13.99 -0.44
C ASP A 30 -1.32 -14.96 -0.82
N GLY A 31 -1.74 -14.92 -2.08
CA GLY A 31 -2.90 -15.67 -2.56
C GLY A 31 -4.19 -15.24 -1.85
N GLU A 32 -4.77 -16.15 -1.06
CA GLU A 32 -5.97 -15.88 -0.24
C GLU A 32 -5.63 -15.37 1.17
N GLU A 33 -4.35 -15.38 1.56
CA GLU A 33 -3.90 -14.92 2.87
C GLU A 33 -3.69 -13.41 2.89
N LEU A 34 -4.52 -12.72 3.67
CA LEU A 34 -4.42 -11.27 3.87
C LEU A 34 -3.16 -10.89 4.65
N HIS A 35 -2.51 -9.82 4.22
CA HIS A 35 -1.46 -9.18 5.00
C HIS A 35 -2.02 -8.69 6.35
N PRO A 36 -1.24 -8.71 7.46
CA PRO A 36 -1.72 -8.27 8.76
C PRO A 36 -2.39 -6.88 8.78
N LEU A 37 -1.88 -5.95 7.97
CA LEU A 37 -2.51 -4.63 7.76
C LEU A 37 -3.91 -4.71 7.14
N GLN A 38 -4.11 -5.57 6.13
CA GLN A 38 -5.43 -5.76 5.50
C GLN A 38 -6.43 -6.30 6.52
N THR A 39 -6.02 -7.30 7.30
CA THR A 39 -6.84 -7.88 8.38
C THR A 39 -7.21 -6.81 9.42
N LYS A 40 -6.25 -6.01 9.88
CA LYS A 40 -6.53 -4.94 10.86
C LYS A 40 -7.44 -3.85 10.31
N PHE A 41 -7.33 -3.49 9.03
CA PHE A 41 -8.25 -2.54 8.41
C PHE A 41 -9.70 -3.06 8.40
N LEU A 42 -9.91 -4.37 8.23
CA LEU A 42 -11.24 -4.99 8.31
C LEU A 42 -11.77 -5.00 9.75
N GLU A 43 -10.95 -5.45 10.70
CA GLU A 43 -11.31 -5.57 12.12
C GLU A 43 -11.69 -4.22 12.74
N GLU A 44 -10.95 -3.16 12.39
CA GLU A 44 -11.14 -1.81 12.93
C GLU A 44 -12.15 -0.98 12.11
N ALA A 45 -12.86 -1.59 11.17
CA ALA A 45 -13.77 -0.91 10.25
C ALA A 45 -13.14 0.33 9.59
N ALA A 46 -11.85 0.25 9.23
CA ALA A 46 -11.07 1.33 8.64
C ALA A 46 -11.38 1.59 7.15
N LEU A 47 -12.52 1.09 6.67
CA LEU A 47 -13.07 1.38 5.36
C LEU A 47 -14.60 1.50 5.41
N GLN A 48 -15.14 2.32 4.50
CA GLN A 48 -16.59 2.40 4.25
C GLN A 48 -16.86 2.12 2.77
N CYS A 49 -16.81 3.14 1.91
CA CYS A 49 -16.97 2.95 0.46
C CYS A 49 -15.80 2.21 -0.21
N GLY A 50 -14.66 2.08 0.48
CA GLY A 50 -13.49 1.33 0.02
C GLY A 50 -12.59 2.06 -0.99
N PHE A 51 -12.99 3.22 -1.52
CA PHE A 51 -12.26 3.88 -2.61
C PHE A 51 -10.83 4.31 -2.22
N CYS A 52 -10.64 4.78 -0.98
CA CYS A 52 -9.33 5.21 -0.48
C CYS A 52 -8.49 4.06 0.10
N THR A 53 -9.10 2.90 0.37
CA THR A 53 -8.48 1.79 1.09
C THR A 53 -7.19 1.28 0.45
N PRO A 54 -7.10 1.12 -0.90
CA PRO A 54 -5.84 0.75 -1.54
C PRO A 54 -4.69 1.71 -1.23
N GLY A 55 -4.95 3.02 -1.29
CA GLY A 55 -3.95 4.05 -1.05
C GLY A 55 -3.49 4.08 0.41
N PHE A 56 -4.44 3.99 1.36
CA PHE A 56 -4.13 3.96 2.78
C PHE A 56 -3.31 2.74 3.19
N LEU A 57 -3.65 1.54 2.69
CA LEU A 57 -2.91 0.32 3.00
C LEU A 57 -1.47 0.38 2.45
N VAL A 58 -1.29 0.82 1.20
CA VAL A 58 0.04 0.98 0.61
C VAL A 58 0.87 2.03 1.38
N ALA A 59 0.25 3.11 1.84
CA ALA A 59 0.91 4.13 2.66
C ALA A 59 1.28 3.62 4.06
N ALA A 60 0.38 2.89 4.72
CA ALA A 60 0.61 2.29 6.03
C ALA A 60 1.75 1.26 5.97
N LYS A 61 1.78 0.41 4.93
CA LYS A 61 2.89 -0.51 4.70
C LYS A 61 4.21 0.25 4.51
N ALA A 62 4.22 1.30 3.69
CA ALA A 62 5.42 2.11 3.45
C ALA A 62 5.95 2.77 4.73
N LEU A 63 5.07 3.13 5.67
CA LEU A 63 5.45 3.62 7.00
C LEU A 63 6.07 2.50 7.84
N LEU A 64 5.38 1.36 7.98
CA LEU A 64 5.81 0.26 8.84
C LEU A 64 7.05 -0.47 8.34
N ASP A 65 7.29 -0.51 7.02
CA ASP A 65 8.54 -1.02 6.44
C ASP A 65 9.76 -0.17 6.87
N ARG A 66 9.55 1.09 7.30
CA ARG A 66 10.61 2.02 7.71
C ARG A 66 10.69 2.21 9.22
N ASN A 67 9.56 2.17 9.90
CA ASN A 67 9.43 2.32 11.34
C ASN A 67 8.35 1.36 11.83
N ASP A 68 8.76 0.30 12.50
CA ASP A 68 7.88 -0.76 13.01
C ASP A 68 7.04 -0.32 14.22
N ASN A 69 7.36 0.82 14.84
CA ASN A 69 6.65 1.36 16.00
C ASN A 69 6.49 2.90 15.93
N PRO A 70 5.63 3.42 15.04
CA PRO A 70 5.34 4.84 14.93
C PRO A 70 4.50 5.35 16.12
N THR A 71 4.67 6.63 16.49
CA THR A 71 3.92 7.32 17.56
C THR A 71 2.52 7.73 17.15
#